data_AF-A0A3Q3BEW1-F1
#
_entry.id   AF-A0A3Q3BEW1-F1
#
_cell.length_a   1.000
_cell.length_b   1.000
_cell.length_c   1.000
_cell.angle_alpha   90.00
_cell.angle_beta   90.00
_cell.angle_gamma   90.00
#
_symmetry.space_group_name_H-M   'P 1'
#
loop_
_entity.id
_entity.type
_entity.pdbx_description
1 polymer ?
#
loop_
_entity_poly.entity_id
_entity_poly.type
_entity_poly.pdbx_seq_one_letter_code
_entity_poly.pdbx_strand_id
1 'polypeptide(L)'
;LQTGGAVIIFFSFFESNLSRCGLRGSSHIGIPYRTKGPGVLHPYDSGHIAMTYTGLCSLLILGDDLSRINKQSCLAGVRALQLEDGSFYAVPEGSENDIRFIYCAACICYMLDDWSGMDIQKAIEYIRGTGFISHRCPLLCPGGWTFCAIASLCLMGRLEEALSQRELDRIRRWCVMRQQNGFHGRPNKPVDTCYSFWVGATLELLDVFQYTNFEKNRSFILSTQDRLVGGFAKWPDSHPDPLHAYLGLCGLSLIGEPSLQKVHPALNITQRAFQHLQQLQQTWRESAGGRGGHGHGGQH
;
A
#
# COMPACT_ATOMS: atom_id res chain seq x y z
N LEU A 1 5.05 -12.65 -30.30
CA LEU A 1 4.19 -11.77 -29.47
C LEU A 1 5.08 -11.13 -28.40
N GLN A 2 5.80 -10.07 -28.77
CA GLN A 2 6.65 -9.29 -27.86
C GLN A 2 5.79 -8.33 -27.05
N THR A 3 5.73 -8.59 -25.74
CA THR A 3 5.57 -7.62 -24.64
C THR A 3 4.57 -6.48 -24.85
N GLY A 4 3.33 -6.70 -24.41
CA GLY A 4 2.45 -5.62 -23.96
C GLY A 4 3.06 -4.99 -22.71
N GLY A 5 3.83 -3.92 -22.91
CA GLY A 5 4.45 -3.16 -21.82
C GLY A 5 3.37 -2.52 -20.97
N ALA A 6 3.31 -2.89 -19.69
CA ALA A 6 2.52 -2.18 -18.70
C ALA A 6 2.82 -0.68 -18.79
N VAL A 7 1.76 0.12 -18.89
CA VAL A 7 1.81 1.58 -18.96
C VAL A 7 2.32 2.10 -17.63
N ILE A 8 3.63 2.21 -17.50
CA ILE A 8 4.30 2.72 -16.31
C ILE A 8 5.22 3.80 -16.82
N ILE A 9 4.70 5.03 -16.73
CA ILE A 9 5.30 6.17 -17.41
C ILE A 9 6.46 6.65 -16.57
N PHE A 10 7.66 6.45 -17.09
CA PHE A 10 8.91 6.89 -16.47
C PHE A 10 9.08 8.40 -16.63
N PHE A 11 9.31 9.09 -15.52
CA PHE A 11 9.68 10.50 -15.50
C PHE A 11 11.20 10.60 -15.31
N SER A 12 11.91 11.01 -16.36
CA SER A 12 13.28 11.53 -16.24
C SER A 12 13.19 13.03 -16.49
N PHE A 13 13.43 13.86 -15.47
CA PHE A 13 13.31 15.30 -15.63
C PHE A 13 14.35 16.08 -14.83
N PHE A 14 14.62 17.29 -15.34
CA PHE A 14 15.47 18.33 -14.77
C PHE A 14 15.24 18.53 -13.27
N GLU A 15 16.30 18.86 -12.53
CA GLU A 15 16.29 19.07 -11.06
C GLU A 15 15.19 20.03 -10.58
N SER A 16 14.72 20.93 -11.45
CA SER A 16 13.70 21.94 -11.13
C SER A 16 12.28 21.43 -10.89
N ASN A 17 11.97 20.15 -11.15
CA ASN A 17 10.59 19.62 -11.02
C ASN A 17 10.46 18.29 -10.25
N LEU A 18 11.43 17.98 -9.40
CA LEU A 18 11.48 16.73 -8.64
C LEU A 18 10.27 16.53 -7.72
N SER A 19 9.68 17.62 -7.20
CA SER A 19 8.51 17.58 -6.31
C SER A 19 7.22 17.07 -6.98
N ARG A 20 7.17 17.01 -8.31
CA ARG A 20 6.00 16.53 -9.07
C ARG A 20 6.17 15.11 -9.61
N CYS A 21 7.30 14.48 -9.35
CA CYS A 21 7.62 13.17 -9.89
C CYS A 21 6.84 12.05 -9.18
N GLY A 22 6.57 10.99 -9.92
CA GLY A 22 5.79 9.83 -9.47
C GLY A 22 5.25 9.10 -10.68
N LEU A 23 4.17 8.33 -10.51
CA LEU A 23 3.46 7.71 -11.64
C LEU A 23 2.08 8.35 -11.83
N ARG A 24 1.63 8.42 -13.08
CA ARG A 24 0.27 8.88 -13.43
C ARG A 24 -0.70 7.70 -13.36
N GLY A 25 -1.98 7.97 -13.14
CA GLY A 25 -3.02 6.95 -13.21
C GLY A 25 -3.38 6.52 -14.64
N SER A 26 -3.18 7.39 -15.63
CA SER A 26 -3.44 7.11 -17.05
C SER A 26 -2.75 8.14 -17.95
N SER A 27 -2.93 8.02 -19.26
CA SER A 27 -2.44 8.98 -20.28
C SER A 27 -3.43 10.12 -20.59
N HIS A 28 -4.40 10.39 -19.72
CA HIS A 28 -5.50 11.35 -19.98
C HIS A 28 -5.04 12.79 -20.27
N ILE A 29 -3.86 13.20 -19.78
CA ILE A 29 -3.26 14.53 -20.04
C ILE A 29 -2.80 14.68 -21.51
N GLY A 30 -2.75 13.59 -22.29
CA GLY A 30 -2.39 13.64 -23.71
C GLY A 30 -0.89 13.74 -23.97
N ILE A 31 -0.06 13.45 -22.97
CA ILE A 31 1.40 13.37 -23.15
C ILE A 31 1.72 12.19 -24.08
N PRO A 32 2.58 12.39 -25.11
CA PRO A 32 2.95 11.31 -26.02
C PRO A 32 3.54 10.10 -25.29
N TYR A 33 3.11 8.91 -25.70
CA TYR A 33 3.62 7.65 -25.12
C TYR A 33 5.15 7.55 -25.28
N ARG A 34 5.85 7.36 -24.16
CA ARG A 34 7.30 7.14 -24.12
C ARG A 34 7.67 6.19 -22.98
N THR A 35 8.68 5.37 -23.25
CA THR A 35 9.27 4.42 -22.30
C THR A 35 10.74 4.70 -21.99
N LYS A 36 11.36 5.67 -22.70
CA LYS A 36 12.78 6.04 -22.59
C LYS A 36 12.97 7.54 -22.83
N GLY A 37 14.08 8.07 -22.33
CA GLY A 37 14.50 9.47 -22.52
C GLY A 37 13.98 10.42 -21.44
N PRO A 38 14.39 11.71 -21.47
CA PRO A 38 13.82 12.72 -20.61
C PRO A 38 12.35 12.89 -20.95
N GLY A 39 11.52 13.13 -19.96
CA GLY A 39 10.11 13.35 -20.20
C GLY A 39 9.85 14.74 -20.79
N VAL A 40 8.58 14.97 -21.12
CA VAL A 40 8.08 16.22 -21.71
C VAL A 40 7.56 17.15 -20.63
N LEU A 41 8.09 18.38 -20.56
CA LEU A 41 7.62 19.37 -19.59
C LEU A 41 6.16 19.71 -19.92
N HIS A 42 5.28 19.60 -18.93
CA HIS A 42 3.87 19.94 -19.09
C HIS A 42 3.35 20.64 -17.82
N PRO A 43 2.63 21.79 -17.93
CA PRO A 43 2.30 22.63 -16.77
C PRO A 43 1.49 21.94 -15.68
N TYR A 44 0.64 20.97 -16.04
CA TYR A 44 -0.29 20.27 -15.14
C TYR A 44 0.03 18.78 -14.98
N ASP A 45 1.23 18.38 -15.38
CA ASP A 45 1.62 16.99 -15.31
C ASP A 45 2.36 16.68 -14.01
N SER A 46 1.80 15.77 -13.22
CA SER A 46 2.32 15.34 -11.94
C SER A 46 2.02 13.87 -11.67
N GLY A 47 2.80 13.26 -10.78
CA GLY A 47 2.48 11.97 -10.20
C GLY A 47 1.35 12.05 -9.18
N HIS A 48 0.67 10.93 -8.98
CA HIS A 48 -0.34 10.76 -7.93
C HIS A 48 0.12 9.66 -6.98
N ILE A 49 0.14 9.89 -5.66
CA ILE A 49 0.77 8.99 -4.69
C ILE A 49 0.22 7.56 -4.73
N ALA A 50 -1.11 7.39 -4.83
CA ALA A 50 -1.73 6.07 -4.97
C ALA A 50 -1.35 5.37 -6.29
N MET A 51 -1.06 6.12 -7.36
CA MET A 51 -0.65 5.60 -8.66
C MET A 51 0.83 5.24 -8.66
N THR A 52 1.67 6.01 -7.96
CA THR A 52 3.07 5.65 -7.68
C THR A 52 3.12 4.34 -6.89
N TYR A 53 2.33 4.22 -5.82
CA TYR A 53 2.21 2.98 -5.04
C TYR A 53 1.78 1.79 -5.91
N THR A 54 0.61 1.87 -6.55
CA THR A 54 0.06 0.74 -7.32
C THR A 54 0.88 0.41 -8.57
N GLY A 55 1.52 1.39 -9.19
CA GLY A 55 2.43 1.17 -10.31
C GLY A 55 3.70 0.42 -9.90
N LEU A 56 4.29 0.76 -8.75
CA LEU A 56 5.42 0.00 -8.18
C LEU A 56 5.00 -1.44 -7.83
N CYS A 57 3.85 -1.64 -7.19
CA CYS A 57 3.31 -2.98 -6.95
C CYS A 57 3.15 -3.77 -8.25
N SER A 58 2.62 -3.14 -9.29
CA SER A 58 2.40 -3.78 -10.59
C SER A 58 3.71 -4.21 -11.24
N LEU A 59 4.76 -3.36 -11.20
CA LEU A 59 6.10 -3.71 -11.67
C LEU A 59 6.65 -4.94 -10.94
N LEU A 60 6.56 -4.95 -9.61
CA LEU A 60 7.06 -6.05 -8.78
C LEU A 60 6.28 -7.36 -9.03
N ILE A 61 4.96 -7.27 -9.18
CA ILE A 61 4.11 -8.43 -9.51
C ILE A 61 4.51 -9.02 -10.86
N LEU A 62 4.83 -8.16 -11.84
CA LEU A 62 5.28 -8.54 -13.18
C LEU A 62 6.76 -8.98 -13.25
N GLY A 63 7.51 -8.89 -12.15
CA GLY A 63 8.90 -9.33 -12.07
C GLY A 63 9.93 -8.33 -12.60
N ASP A 64 9.57 -7.06 -12.77
CA ASP A 64 10.51 -5.99 -13.12
C ASP A 64 11.49 -5.73 -11.96
N ASP A 65 12.70 -5.26 -12.28
CA ASP A 65 13.78 -5.02 -11.31
C ASP A 65 13.79 -3.58 -10.75
N LEU A 66 12.84 -2.75 -11.18
CA LEU A 66 12.71 -1.32 -10.87
C LEU A 66 13.93 -0.47 -11.29
N SER A 67 14.85 -1.00 -12.11
CA SER A 67 16.07 -0.30 -12.54
C SER A 67 15.77 0.99 -13.32
N ARG A 68 14.61 1.02 -13.99
CA ARG A 68 14.14 2.18 -14.76
C ARG A 68 13.42 3.21 -13.90
N ILE A 69 13.04 2.87 -12.67
CA ILE A 69 12.42 3.83 -11.74
C ILE A 69 13.50 4.74 -11.18
N ASN A 70 13.34 6.05 -11.43
CA ASN A 70 14.13 7.05 -10.73
C ASN A 70 13.65 7.15 -9.28
N LYS A 71 14.28 6.37 -8.40
CA LYS A 71 13.92 6.27 -6.97
C LYS A 71 13.98 7.63 -6.29
N GLN A 72 15.05 8.39 -6.51
CA GLN A 72 15.27 9.69 -5.87
C GLN A 72 14.19 10.70 -6.27
N SER A 73 13.79 10.72 -7.55
CA SER A 73 12.66 11.55 -7.99
C SER A 73 11.33 11.10 -7.38
N CYS A 74 11.07 9.80 -7.30
CA CYS A 74 9.84 9.31 -6.65
C CYS A 74 9.79 9.71 -5.17
N LEU A 75 10.90 9.57 -4.44
CA LEU A 75 11.00 9.95 -3.03
C LEU A 75 10.89 11.46 -2.83
N ALA A 76 11.47 12.27 -3.72
CA ALA A 76 11.31 13.72 -3.70
C ALA A 76 9.84 14.13 -3.93
N GLY A 77 9.13 13.44 -4.84
CA GLY A 77 7.70 13.61 -5.05
C GLY A 77 6.89 13.25 -3.82
N VAL A 78 7.14 12.09 -3.20
CA VAL A 78 6.46 11.69 -1.94
C VAL A 78 6.71 12.70 -0.83
N ARG A 79 7.95 13.17 -0.67
CA ARG A 79 8.31 14.15 0.37
C ARG A 79 7.56 15.47 0.18
N ALA A 80 7.40 15.92 -1.06
CA ALA A 80 6.67 17.15 -1.37
C ALA A 80 5.17 17.09 -1.04
N LEU A 81 4.61 15.88 -0.89
CA LEU A 81 3.20 15.69 -0.56
C LEU A 81 2.92 15.70 0.95
N GLN A 82 3.93 15.58 1.81
CA GLN A 82 3.73 15.57 3.25
C GLN A 82 3.41 16.96 3.79
N LEU A 83 2.39 17.05 4.63
CA LEU A 83 1.94 18.28 5.29
C LEU A 83 2.59 18.46 6.66
N GLU A 84 2.42 19.66 7.22
CA GLU A 84 2.95 19.99 8.55
C GLU A 84 2.41 19.08 9.66
N ASP A 85 1.15 18.65 9.55
CA ASP A 85 0.48 17.75 10.48
C ASP A 85 0.92 16.28 10.35
N GLY A 86 1.73 15.95 9.35
CA GLY A 86 2.24 14.61 9.07
C GLY A 86 1.43 13.77 8.09
N SER A 87 0.24 14.22 7.69
CA SER A 87 -0.54 13.62 6.60
C SER A 87 0.02 13.95 5.22
N PHE A 88 -0.60 13.42 4.18
CA PHE A 88 -0.14 13.60 2.79
C PHE A 88 -1.29 14.03 1.90
N TYR A 89 -1.01 14.90 0.93
CA TYR A 89 -1.84 15.04 -0.26
C TYR A 89 -1.61 13.88 -1.25
N ALA A 90 -2.54 13.74 -2.19
CA ALA A 90 -2.47 12.80 -3.30
C ALA A 90 -1.59 13.30 -4.45
N VAL A 91 -1.63 14.61 -4.71
CA VAL A 91 -0.99 15.29 -5.84
C VAL A 91 -0.41 16.65 -5.37
N PRO A 92 0.67 17.15 -6.01
CA PRO A 92 1.34 18.38 -5.59
C PRO A 92 0.50 19.65 -5.83
N GLU A 93 -0.53 19.58 -6.69
CA GLU A 93 -1.48 20.66 -6.92
C GLU A 93 -2.46 20.87 -5.75
N GLY A 94 -2.50 19.93 -4.80
CA GLY A 94 -3.42 19.92 -3.65
C GLY A 94 -4.59 18.94 -3.83
N SER A 95 -5.01 18.32 -2.73
CA SER A 95 -6.15 17.40 -2.67
C SER A 95 -6.70 17.33 -1.24
N GLU A 96 -7.56 16.36 -0.93
CA GLU A 96 -7.78 15.97 0.46
C GLU A 96 -6.53 15.30 1.05
N ASN A 97 -6.43 15.28 2.38
CA ASN A 97 -5.36 14.63 3.13
C ASN A 97 -5.95 13.72 4.21
N ASP A 98 -5.56 12.44 4.19
CA ASP A 98 -5.92 11.48 5.23
C ASP A 98 -4.97 10.26 5.24
N ILE A 99 -5.27 9.29 6.10
CA ILE A 99 -4.42 8.12 6.36
C ILE A 99 -4.22 7.20 5.14
N ARG A 100 -5.07 7.29 4.10
CA ARG A 100 -4.89 6.54 2.85
C ARG A 100 -3.56 6.89 2.19
N PHE A 101 -3.19 8.17 2.23
CA PHE A 101 -1.98 8.65 1.57
C PHE A 101 -0.73 8.41 2.42
N ILE A 102 -0.85 8.35 3.76
CA ILE A 102 0.24 7.84 4.62
C ILE A 102 0.57 6.38 4.26
N TYR A 103 -0.44 5.53 4.08
CA TYR A 103 -0.22 4.14 3.65
C TYR A 103 0.45 4.03 2.29
N CYS A 104 0.02 4.84 1.32
CA CYS A 104 0.67 4.90 0.01
C CYS A 104 2.14 5.32 0.12
N ALA A 105 2.43 6.38 0.90
CA ALA A 105 3.77 6.86 1.15
C ALA A 105 4.65 5.77 1.79
N ALA A 106 4.13 5.08 2.82
CA ALA A 106 4.84 4.01 3.53
C ALA A 106 5.17 2.84 2.60
N CYS A 107 4.22 2.43 1.74
CA CYS A 107 4.46 1.39 0.76
C CYS A 107 5.53 1.79 -0.26
N ILE A 108 5.51 3.03 -0.75
CA ILE A 108 6.52 3.53 -1.70
C ILE A 108 7.91 3.52 -1.05
N CYS A 109 8.06 4.12 0.13
CA CYS A 109 9.33 4.13 0.87
C CYS A 109 9.84 2.71 1.15
N TYR A 110 8.94 1.83 1.58
CA TYR A 110 9.28 0.42 1.84
C TYR A 110 9.75 -0.29 0.57
N MET A 111 9.01 -0.20 -0.54
CA MET A 111 9.37 -0.86 -1.80
C MET A 111 10.68 -0.32 -2.41
N LEU A 112 10.96 0.97 -2.22
CA LEU A 112 12.20 1.59 -2.72
C LEU A 112 13.40 1.41 -1.78
N ASP A 113 13.18 0.82 -0.60
CA ASP A 113 14.18 0.61 0.46
C ASP A 113 14.84 1.92 0.94
N ASP A 114 14.06 2.99 1.00
CA ASP A 114 14.52 4.33 1.36
C ASP A 114 13.37 5.14 1.99
N TRP A 115 13.55 5.52 3.25
CA TRP A 115 12.56 6.27 4.03
C TRP A 115 12.73 7.78 3.96
N SER A 116 13.68 8.29 3.18
CA SER A 116 13.88 9.73 2.99
C SER A 116 12.70 10.41 2.26
N GLY A 117 11.74 9.65 1.75
CA GLY A 117 10.50 10.18 1.17
C GLY A 117 9.52 10.75 2.20
N MET A 118 9.73 10.56 3.51
CA MET A 118 8.83 11.09 4.55
C MET A 118 9.52 11.39 5.88
N ASP A 119 8.95 12.32 6.63
CA ASP A 119 9.12 12.44 8.07
C ASP A 119 8.24 11.39 8.77
N ILE A 120 8.88 10.29 9.19
CA ILE A 120 8.23 9.18 9.89
C ILE A 120 7.60 9.66 11.21
N GLN A 121 8.26 10.55 11.94
CA GLN A 121 7.81 10.95 13.27
C GLN A 121 6.51 11.72 13.18
N LYS A 122 6.42 12.68 12.26
CA LYS A 122 5.16 13.40 11.99
C LYS A 122 4.05 12.48 11.49
N ALA A 123 4.38 11.50 10.63
CA ALA A 123 3.38 10.53 10.18
C ALA A 123 2.83 9.69 11.35
N ILE A 124 3.67 9.26 12.29
CA ILE A 124 3.25 8.56 13.51
C ILE A 124 2.35 9.46 14.38
N GLU A 125 2.73 10.73 14.55
CA GLU A 125 1.94 11.71 15.31
C GLU A 125 0.55 11.92 14.69
N TYR A 126 0.47 12.07 13.37
CA TYR A 126 -0.82 12.15 12.66
C TYR A 126 -1.66 10.90 12.89
N ILE A 127 -1.07 9.70 12.69
CA ILE A 127 -1.73 8.41 12.90
C ILE A 127 -2.34 8.37 14.30
N ARG A 128 -1.56 8.69 15.35
CA ARG A 128 -2.04 8.74 16.74
C ARG A 128 -3.15 9.78 16.94
N GLY A 129 -3.06 10.92 16.27
CA GLY A 129 -4.04 12.01 16.30
C GLY A 129 -5.39 11.70 15.65
N THR A 130 -5.45 10.78 14.67
CA THR A 130 -6.70 10.44 13.94
C THR A 130 -7.81 9.80 14.81
N GLY A 131 -7.51 9.48 16.06
CA GLY A 131 -8.50 9.00 17.01
C GLY A 131 -8.88 7.53 16.86
N PHE A 132 -8.28 6.76 15.93
CA PHE A 132 -8.54 5.31 15.81
C PHE A 132 -8.19 4.53 17.11
N ILE A 133 -7.35 5.13 17.96
CA ILE A 133 -6.93 4.63 19.28
C ILE A 133 -7.86 5.14 20.42
N SER A 134 -8.59 6.24 20.18
CA SER A 134 -9.34 6.96 21.22
C SER A 134 -10.65 6.27 21.59
N HIS A 135 -11.03 6.37 22.86
CA HIS A 135 -12.31 5.89 23.43
C HIS A 135 -13.56 6.46 22.75
N ARG A 136 -13.45 7.61 22.07
CA ARG A 136 -14.58 8.31 21.45
C ARG A 136 -14.77 8.00 19.96
N CYS A 137 -13.72 7.59 19.27
CA CYS A 137 -13.72 7.35 17.83
C CYS A 137 -13.79 5.88 17.33
N PRO A 138 -13.92 4.80 18.14
CA PRO A 138 -14.08 3.46 17.56
C PRO A 138 -15.41 3.34 16.79
N LEU A 139 -16.32 4.31 16.96
CA LEU A 139 -17.60 4.36 16.25
C LEU A 139 -17.49 5.03 14.87
N LEU A 140 -16.46 5.85 14.61
CA LEU A 140 -16.36 6.67 13.40
C LEU A 140 -15.22 6.24 12.47
N CYS A 141 -14.11 5.70 12.98
CA CYS A 141 -12.99 5.26 12.15
C CYS A 141 -13.36 4.00 11.35
N PRO A 142 -13.39 4.07 9.99
CA PRO A 142 -13.66 2.91 9.17
C PRO A 142 -12.53 1.89 9.22
N GLY A 143 -12.83 0.59 9.09
CA GLY A 143 -11.83 -0.48 9.10
C GLY A 143 -10.72 -0.33 8.05
N GLY A 144 -10.99 0.38 6.95
CA GLY A 144 -9.96 0.73 5.96
C GLY A 144 -8.92 1.73 6.50
N TRP A 145 -9.34 2.68 7.34
CA TRP A 145 -8.41 3.62 7.97
C TRP A 145 -7.57 2.93 9.04
N THR A 146 -8.18 2.03 9.81
CA THR A 146 -7.45 1.18 10.78
C THR A 146 -6.39 0.33 10.08
N PHE A 147 -6.72 -0.27 8.93
CA PHE A 147 -5.73 -0.98 8.12
C PHE A 147 -4.57 -0.06 7.71
N CYS A 148 -4.88 1.09 7.10
CA CYS A 148 -3.84 2.02 6.66
C CYS A 148 -2.93 2.44 7.82
N ALA A 149 -3.48 2.70 9.01
CA ALA A 149 -2.72 3.02 10.21
C ALA A 149 -1.75 1.89 10.60
N ILE A 150 -2.31 0.70 10.85
CA ILE A 150 -1.55 -0.45 11.36
C ILE A 150 -0.54 -0.94 10.34
N ALA A 151 -0.93 -1.07 9.07
CA ALA A 151 -0.03 -1.50 8.01
C ALA A 151 1.12 -0.50 7.81
N SER A 152 0.86 0.81 7.85
CA SER A 152 1.94 1.82 7.78
C SER A 152 2.94 1.69 8.92
N LEU A 153 2.45 1.57 10.16
CA LEU A 153 3.31 1.39 11.34
C LEU A 153 4.12 0.08 11.28
N CYS A 154 3.54 -1.00 10.74
CA CYS A 154 4.23 -2.26 10.51
C CYS A 154 5.33 -2.11 9.45
N LEU A 155 5.05 -1.46 8.32
CA LEU A 155 6.04 -1.22 7.27
C LEU A 155 7.20 -0.36 7.77
N MET A 156 6.92 0.65 8.59
CA MET A 156 7.94 1.49 9.24
C MET A 156 8.77 0.71 10.28
N GLY A 157 8.30 -0.45 10.75
CA GLY A 157 8.91 -1.17 11.87
C GLY A 157 8.74 -0.45 13.21
N ARG A 158 7.67 0.33 13.37
CA ARG A 158 7.45 1.22 14.53
C ARG A 158 6.14 0.95 15.27
N LEU A 159 5.47 -0.18 15.02
CA LEU A 159 4.17 -0.49 15.62
C LEU A 159 4.20 -0.47 17.16
N GLU A 160 5.15 -1.17 17.78
CA GLU A 160 5.27 -1.30 19.24
C GLU A 160 5.78 -0.02 19.91
N GLU A 161 6.54 0.79 19.18
CA GLU A 161 6.95 2.11 19.66
C GLU A 161 5.78 3.10 19.60
N ALA A 162 5.05 3.09 18.49
CA ALA A 162 3.97 4.02 18.26
C ALA A 162 2.74 3.71 19.12
N LEU A 163 2.52 2.47 19.57
CA LEU A 163 1.32 2.04 20.29
C LEU A 163 1.68 1.19 21.51
N SER A 164 1.18 1.59 22.68
CA SER A 164 1.29 0.78 23.90
C SER A 164 0.50 -0.53 23.77
N GLN A 165 0.90 -1.55 24.54
CA GLN A 165 0.19 -2.84 24.59
C GLN A 165 -1.32 -2.67 24.86
N ARG A 166 -1.68 -1.75 25.76
CA ARG A 166 -3.09 -1.45 26.08
C ARG A 166 -3.85 -0.87 24.89
N GLU A 167 -3.20 -0.05 24.07
CA GLU A 167 -3.78 0.50 22.84
C GLU A 167 -3.94 -0.61 21.79
N LEU A 168 -2.91 -1.45 21.60
CA LEU A 168 -2.97 -2.61 20.70
C LEU A 168 -4.11 -3.57 21.07
N ASP A 169 -4.28 -3.90 22.34
CA ASP A 169 -5.36 -4.80 22.79
C ASP A 169 -6.76 -4.22 22.53
N ARG A 170 -6.91 -2.90 22.62
CA ARG A 170 -8.17 -2.22 22.26
C ARG A 170 -8.44 -2.31 20.76
N ILE A 171 -7.41 -2.09 19.94
CA ILE A 171 -7.52 -2.18 18.48
C ILE A 171 -7.83 -3.62 18.07
N ARG A 172 -7.14 -4.62 18.63
CA ARG A 172 -7.42 -6.05 18.45
C ARG A 172 -8.89 -6.36 18.77
N ARG A 173 -9.37 -5.95 19.95
CA ARG A 173 -10.78 -6.13 20.34
C ARG A 173 -11.73 -5.49 19.33
N TRP A 174 -11.46 -4.25 18.93
CA TRP A 174 -12.31 -3.54 17.98
C TRP A 174 -12.38 -4.23 16.62
N CYS A 175 -11.23 -4.70 16.10
CA CYS A 175 -11.11 -5.40 14.83
C CYS A 175 -11.84 -6.75 14.85
N VAL A 176 -11.69 -7.54 15.92
CA VAL A 176 -12.40 -8.83 16.07
C VAL A 176 -13.92 -8.60 16.07
N MET A 177 -14.38 -7.55 16.75
CA MET A 177 -15.80 -7.17 16.79
C MET A 177 -16.36 -6.70 15.45
N ARG A 178 -15.56 -6.62 14.38
CA ARG A 178 -16.04 -6.32 13.03
C ARG A 178 -16.60 -7.55 12.33
N GLN A 179 -16.31 -8.75 12.82
CA GLN A 179 -16.84 -9.97 12.22
C GLN A 179 -18.30 -10.17 12.60
N GLN A 180 -19.14 -10.42 11.60
CA GLN A 180 -20.51 -10.93 11.74
C GLN A 180 -20.56 -12.32 11.08
N ASN A 181 -20.93 -12.38 9.81
CA ASN A 181 -20.67 -13.51 8.92
C ASN A 181 -19.45 -13.23 8.03
N GLY A 182 -19.42 -12.08 7.35
CA GLY A 182 -18.21 -11.42 6.85
C GLY A 182 -17.71 -10.35 7.82
N PHE A 183 -17.02 -9.34 7.29
CA PHE A 183 -16.57 -8.18 8.07
C PHE A 183 -17.28 -6.90 7.63
N HIS A 184 -17.54 -6.00 8.58
CA HIS A 184 -18.02 -4.65 8.30
C HIS A 184 -17.01 -3.57 8.71
N GLY A 185 -17.01 -2.44 8.00
CA GLY A 185 -16.06 -1.37 8.28
C GLY A 185 -16.31 -0.59 9.55
N ARG A 186 -17.56 -0.55 10.05
CA ARG A 186 -17.97 0.27 11.20
C ARG A 186 -19.10 -0.40 11.98
N PRO A 187 -19.25 -0.12 13.28
CA PRO A 187 -20.34 -0.70 14.06
C PRO A 187 -21.70 -0.34 13.45
N ASN A 188 -22.66 -1.28 13.51
CA ASN A 188 -24.01 -1.11 12.97
C ASN A 188 -24.09 -0.80 11.45
N LYS A 189 -23.04 -1.13 10.69
CA LYS A 189 -23.09 -1.16 9.21
C LYS A 189 -23.20 -2.59 8.68
N PRO A 190 -23.76 -2.81 7.49
CA PRO A 190 -23.74 -4.11 6.86
C PRO A 190 -22.30 -4.53 6.56
N VAL A 191 -22.07 -5.85 6.50
CA VAL A 191 -20.83 -6.44 6.01
C VAL A 191 -20.58 -6.09 4.55
N ASP A 192 -19.32 -6.16 4.12
CA ASP A 192 -18.88 -5.86 2.76
C ASP A 192 -17.60 -6.68 2.50
N THR A 193 -17.57 -7.39 1.37
CA THR A 193 -16.48 -8.30 0.98
C THR A 193 -15.10 -7.70 1.09
N CYS A 194 -14.91 -6.41 0.80
CA CYS A 194 -13.59 -5.81 0.87
C CYS A 194 -13.01 -5.78 2.30
N TYR A 195 -13.87 -5.75 3.34
CA TYR A 195 -13.40 -5.77 4.73
C TYR A 195 -12.87 -7.13 5.18
N SER A 196 -13.16 -8.20 4.47
CA SER A 196 -12.49 -9.49 4.70
C SER A 196 -10.98 -9.39 4.46
N PHE A 197 -10.53 -8.45 3.61
CA PHE A 197 -9.12 -8.07 3.55
C PHE A 197 -8.79 -6.92 4.49
N TRP A 198 -9.48 -5.76 4.43
CA TRP A 198 -9.06 -4.59 5.23
C TRP A 198 -8.97 -4.90 6.73
N VAL A 199 -10.01 -5.52 7.29
CA VAL A 199 -10.00 -5.92 8.71
C VAL A 199 -9.21 -7.21 8.91
N GLY A 200 -9.34 -8.19 8.01
CA GLY A 200 -8.61 -9.47 8.11
C GLY A 200 -7.10 -9.28 8.15
N ALA A 201 -6.54 -8.51 7.22
CA ALA A 201 -5.11 -8.20 7.17
C ALA A 201 -4.65 -7.39 8.39
N THR A 202 -5.50 -6.49 8.91
CA THR A 202 -5.21 -5.80 10.17
C THR A 202 -5.11 -6.79 11.34
N LEU A 203 -6.02 -7.76 11.42
CA LEU A 203 -5.99 -8.80 12.43
C LEU A 203 -4.78 -9.73 12.27
N GLU A 204 -4.37 -10.03 11.04
CA GLU A 204 -3.17 -10.82 10.74
C GLU A 204 -1.91 -10.08 11.22
N LEU A 205 -1.80 -8.78 10.93
CA LEU A 205 -0.69 -7.92 11.40
C LEU A 205 -0.65 -7.78 12.93
N LEU A 206 -1.79 -7.94 13.60
CA LEU A 206 -1.91 -7.86 15.06
C LEU A 206 -1.85 -9.23 15.77
N ASP A 207 -1.57 -10.30 15.01
CA ASP A 207 -1.46 -11.69 15.47
C ASP A 207 -2.70 -12.20 16.23
N VAL A 208 -3.89 -11.85 15.73
CA VAL A 208 -5.18 -12.26 16.30
C VAL A 208 -6.20 -12.75 15.27
N PHE A 209 -5.81 -12.89 14.01
CA PHE A 209 -6.71 -13.35 12.94
C PHE A 209 -7.17 -14.81 13.15
N GLN A 210 -6.31 -15.65 13.71
CA GLN A 210 -6.56 -17.05 14.07
C GLN A 210 -7.73 -17.23 15.06
N TYR A 211 -8.15 -16.18 15.76
CA TYR A 211 -9.30 -16.22 16.67
C TYR A 211 -10.64 -15.86 16.01
N THR A 212 -10.64 -15.61 14.69
CA THR A 212 -11.86 -15.33 13.93
C THR A 212 -12.50 -16.59 13.37
N ASN A 213 -13.78 -16.50 12.98
CA ASN A 213 -14.49 -17.62 12.37
C ASN A 213 -14.23 -17.70 10.86
N PHE A 214 -13.28 -18.53 10.42
CA PHE A 214 -12.90 -18.64 9.01
C PHE A 214 -14.04 -19.15 8.12
N GLU A 215 -14.79 -20.17 8.56
CA GLU A 215 -15.87 -20.76 7.77
C GLU A 215 -16.99 -19.77 7.44
N LYS A 216 -17.41 -18.95 8.40
CA LYS A 216 -18.42 -17.91 8.17
C LYS A 216 -17.90 -16.84 7.21
N ASN A 217 -16.65 -16.41 7.37
CA ASN A 217 -16.04 -15.42 6.50
C ASN A 217 -15.94 -15.93 5.06
N ARG A 218 -15.42 -17.15 4.89
CA ARG A 218 -15.34 -17.85 3.61
C ARG A 218 -16.71 -17.96 2.94
N SER A 219 -17.70 -18.43 3.67
CA SER A 219 -19.07 -18.59 3.18
C SER A 219 -19.66 -17.25 2.72
N PHE A 220 -19.42 -16.16 3.47
CA PHE A 220 -19.86 -14.83 3.07
C PHE A 220 -19.16 -14.36 1.79
N ILE A 221 -17.82 -14.46 1.69
CA ILE A 221 -17.09 -14.04 0.49
C ILE A 221 -17.60 -14.81 -0.74
N LEU A 222 -17.74 -16.14 -0.64
CA LEU A 222 -18.23 -16.96 -1.74
C LEU A 222 -19.69 -16.67 -2.11
N SER A 223 -20.50 -16.18 -1.17
CA SER A 223 -21.87 -15.73 -1.47
C SER A 223 -21.94 -14.46 -2.31
N THR A 224 -20.85 -13.69 -2.42
CA THR A 224 -20.77 -12.50 -3.27
C THR A 224 -20.08 -12.77 -4.62
N GLN A 225 -19.78 -14.03 -4.92
CA GLN A 225 -19.19 -14.43 -6.20
C GLN A 225 -20.23 -14.38 -7.32
N ASP A 226 -19.93 -13.67 -8.40
CA ASP A 226 -20.71 -13.77 -9.62
C ASP A 226 -20.28 -15.02 -10.40
N ARG A 227 -21.21 -15.96 -10.59
CA ARG A 227 -20.93 -17.23 -11.27
C ARG A 227 -21.04 -17.15 -12.78
N LEU A 228 -21.63 -16.09 -13.32
CA LEU A 228 -21.80 -15.90 -14.76
C LEU A 228 -20.61 -15.16 -15.36
N VAL A 229 -20.27 -13.99 -14.81
CA VAL A 229 -19.17 -13.15 -15.33
C VAL A 229 -17.87 -13.32 -14.55
N GLY A 230 -17.91 -13.94 -13.37
CA GLY A 230 -16.76 -14.07 -12.48
C GLY A 230 -16.54 -12.82 -11.61
N GLY A 231 -15.57 -12.93 -10.69
CA GLY A 231 -15.29 -11.88 -9.72
C GLY A 231 -16.22 -11.90 -8.52
N PHE A 232 -16.04 -10.91 -7.64
CA PHE A 232 -16.81 -10.75 -6.41
C PHE A 232 -17.38 -9.36 -6.33
N ALA A 233 -18.59 -9.27 -5.80
CA ALA A 233 -19.24 -8.03 -5.43
C ALA A 233 -19.06 -7.72 -3.94
N LYS A 234 -19.52 -6.55 -3.54
CA LYS A 234 -19.66 -6.12 -2.14
C LYS A 234 -20.63 -6.97 -1.32
N TRP A 235 -21.75 -7.34 -1.92
CA TRP A 235 -22.87 -8.06 -1.32
C TRP A 235 -23.32 -9.20 -2.25
N PRO A 236 -24.05 -10.20 -1.73
CA PRO A 236 -24.74 -11.17 -2.56
C PRO A 236 -25.69 -10.48 -3.54
N ASP A 237 -25.89 -11.09 -4.71
CA ASP A 237 -26.81 -10.60 -5.76
C ASP A 237 -26.55 -9.15 -6.19
N SER A 238 -25.29 -8.71 -6.11
CA SER A 238 -24.82 -7.39 -6.57
C SER A 238 -23.80 -7.54 -7.70
N HIS A 239 -23.57 -6.48 -8.47
CA HIS A 239 -22.61 -6.51 -9.57
C HIS A 239 -21.16 -6.60 -9.06
N PRO A 240 -20.33 -7.49 -9.62
CA PRO A 240 -18.92 -7.59 -9.27
C PRO A 240 -18.13 -6.41 -9.85
N ASP A 241 -17.01 -6.09 -9.20
CA ASP A 241 -16.07 -5.07 -9.68
C ASP A 241 -14.62 -5.48 -9.36
N PRO A 242 -13.61 -4.86 -10.01
CA PRO A 242 -12.21 -5.24 -9.80
C PRO A 242 -11.71 -5.09 -8.36
N LEU A 243 -12.23 -4.14 -7.59
CA LEU A 243 -11.81 -3.90 -6.21
C LEU A 243 -12.29 -5.02 -5.30
N HIS A 244 -13.58 -5.35 -5.35
CA HIS A 244 -14.14 -6.42 -4.53
C HIS A 244 -13.70 -7.80 -5.00
N ALA A 245 -13.50 -7.99 -6.31
CA ALA A 245 -12.89 -9.22 -6.84
C ALA A 245 -11.50 -9.45 -6.26
N TYR A 246 -10.63 -8.44 -6.32
CA TYR A 246 -9.28 -8.53 -5.78
C TYR A 246 -9.27 -8.71 -4.26
N LEU A 247 -9.98 -7.86 -3.52
CA LEU A 247 -9.97 -7.91 -2.05
C LEU A 247 -10.72 -9.12 -1.49
N GLY A 248 -11.71 -9.66 -2.21
CA GLY A 248 -12.32 -10.95 -1.90
C GLY A 248 -11.32 -12.10 -2.02
N LEU A 249 -10.53 -12.13 -3.10
CA LEU A 249 -9.44 -13.09 -3.26
C LEU A 249 -8.36 -12.94 -2.18
N CYS A 250 -7.99 -11.71 -1.80
CA CYS A 250 -7.06 -11.48 -0.70
C CYS A 250 -7.64 -11.94 0.65
N GLY A 251 -8.94 -11.73 0.89
CA GLY A 251 -9.63 -12.25 2.08
C GLY A 251 -9.63 -13.77 2.15
N LEU A 252 -9.85 -14.45 1.02
CA LEU A 252 -9.73 -15.91 0.90
C LEU A 252 -8.28 -16.39 1.08
N SER A 253 -7.31 -15.63 0.54
CA SER A 253 -5.88 -15.91 0.70
C SER A 253 -5.44 -15.87 2.17
N LEU A 254 -5.94 -14.92 2.97
CA LEU A 254 -5.62 -14.82 4.40
C LEU A 254 -6.06 -16.05 5.20
N ILE A 255 -7.20 -16.66 4.87
CA ILE A 255 -7.70 -17.88 5.54
C ILE A 255 -7.11 -19.17 4.95
N GLY A 256 -6.20 -19.07 3.97
CA GLY A 256 -5.55 -20.23 3.36
C GLY A 256 -6.40 -20.98 2.33
N GLU A 257 -7.25 -20.28 1.57
CA GLU A 257 -8.05 -20.90 0.50
C GLU A 257 -7.17 -21.73 -0.46
N PRO A 258 -7.54 -22.99 -0.75
CA PRO A 258 -6.77 -23.83 -1.65
C PRO A 258 -6.57 -23.17 -3.03
N SER A 259 -5.38 -23.35 -3.60
CA SER A 259 -4.98 -22.80 -4.91
C SER A 259 -4.78 -21.28 -4.97
N LEU A 260 -4.97 -20.54 -3.87
CA LEU A 260 -4.57 -19.13 -3.79
C LEU A 260 -3.16 -19.00 -3.17
N GLN A 261 -2.36 -18.10 -3.75
CA GLN A 261 -1.08 -17.71 -3.15
C GLN A 261 -1.34 -16.87 -1.90
N LYS A 262 -0.50 -17.01 -0.86
CA LYS A 262 -0.57 -16.17 0.34
C LYS A 262 -0.32 -14.71 -0.02
N VAL A 263 -1.15 -13.81 0.50
CA VAL A 263 -0.99 -12.36 0.40
C VAL A 263 -0.09 -11.85 1.53
N HIS A 264 0.79 -10.89 1.23
CA HIS A 264 1.52 -10.14 2.24
C HIS A 264 0.60 -9.07 2.84
N PRO A 265 0.21 -9.18 4.13
CA PRO A 265 -0.90 -8.41 4.69
C PRO A 265 -0.65 -6.91 4.73
N ALA A 266 0.59 -6.45 4.92
CA ALA A 266 0.89 -5.01 4.95
C ALA A 266 1.08 -4.37 3.56
N LEU A 267 1.63 -5.11 2.58
CA LEU A 267 1.98 -4.54 1.26
C LEU A 267 0.92 -4.79 0.20
N ASN A 268 -0.08 -5.62 0.51
CA ASN A 268 -1.17 -5.92 -0.40
C ASN A 268 -0.67 -6.43 -1.78
N ILE A 269 0.31 -7.33 -1.75
CA ILE A 269 0.82 -8.08 -2.91
C ILE A 269 1.00 -9.55 -2.53
N THR A 270 1.12 -10.46 -3.49
CA THR A 270 1.42 -11.87 -3.20
C THR A 270 2.76 -12.03 -2.48
N GLN A 271 2.89 -13.05 -1.63
CA GLN A 271 4.15 -13.41 -0.98
C GLN A 271 5.28 -13.66 -2.00
N ARG A 272 4.95 -14.18 -3.20
CA ARG A 272 5.88 -14.32 -4.32
C ARG A 272 6.47 -12.98 -4.76
N ALA A 273 5.62 -11.97 -4.99
CA ALA A 273 6.07 -10.64 -5.38
C ALA A 273 6.86 -9.95 -4.26
N PHE A 274 6.50 -10.21 -3.00
CA PHE A 274 7.27 -9.74 -1.85
C PHE A 274 8.66 -10.39 -1.77
N GLN A 275 8.79 -11.69 -2.01
CA GLN A 275 10.09 -12.36 -2.07
C GLN A 275 10.98 -11.81 -3.19
N HIS A 276 10.39 -11.50 -4.36
CA HIS A 276 11.09 -10.80 -5.45
C HIS A 276 11.61 -9.43 -4.98
N LEU A 277 10.76 -8.64 -4.31
CA LEU A 277 11.18 -7.36 -3.72
C LEU A 277 12.35 -7.53 -2.75
N GLN A 278 12.29 -8.52 -1.84
CA GLN A 278 13.36 -8.76 -0.87
C GLN A 278 14.71 -9.08 -1.57
N GLN A 279 14.68 -9.86 -2.65
CA GLN A 279 15.89 -10.16 -3.44
C GLN A 279 16.46 -8.92 -4.13
N LEU A 280 15.60 -8.04 -4.65
CA LEU A 280 16.03 -6.76 -5.24
C LEU A 280 16.69 -5.86 -4.20
N GLN A 281 16.06 -5.70 -3.03
CA GLN A 281 16.59 -4.86 -1.95
C GLN A 281 17.95 -5.37 -1.46
N GLN A 282 18.10 -6.68 -1.29
CA GLN A 282 19.39 -7.29 -0.95
C GLN A 282 20.47 -6.94 -1.99
N THR A 283 20.15 -7.09 -3.28
CA THR A 283 21.07 -6.77 -4.38
C THR A 283 21.49 -5.29 -4.38
N TRP A 284 20.55 -4.38 -4.07
CA TRP A 284 20.83 -2.94 -3.99
C TRP A 284 21.77 -2.60 -2.83
N ARG A 285 21.55 -3.21 -1.65
CA ARG A 285 22.40 -3.01 -0.46
C ARG A 285 23.82 -3.53 -0.68
N GLU A 286 23.96 -4.70 -1.30
CA GLU A 286 25.28 -5.26 -1.66
C GLU A 286 26.03 -4.37 -2.65
N SER A 287 25.33 -3.84 -3.66
CA SER A 287 25.90 -2.92 -4.64
C SER A 287 26.34 -1.58 -4.03
N ALA A 288 25.65 -1.11 -2.99
CA ALA A 288 26.03 0.11 -2.26
C ALA A 288 27.24 -0.12 -1.33
N GLY A 289 27.31 -1.28 -0.67
CA GLY A 289 28.42 -1.64 0.23
C GLY A 289 29.74 -1.93 -0.50
N GLY A 290 29.69 -2.50 -1.72
CA GLY A 290 30.88 -2.81 -2.51
C GLY A 290 31.67 -1.59 -3.02
N ARG A 291 31.08 -0.40 -3.04
CA ARG A 291 31.74 0.84 -3.48
C ARG A 291 32.61 1.51 -2.41
N GLY A 292 32.65 0.98 -1.18
CA GLY A 292 33.45 1.52 -0.07
C GLY A 292 34.81 0.83 0.19
N GLY A 293 35.21 -0.15 -0.63
CA GLY A 293 36.31 -1.08 -0.31
C GLY A 293 37.61 -0.97 -1.12
N HIS A 294 37.78 0.05 -1.98
CA HIS A 294 39.03 0.25 -2.74
C HIS A 294 39.57 1.66 -2.57
N GLY A 295 40.27 1.86 -1.46
CA GLY A 295 40.89 3.15 -1.14
C GLY A 295 41.78 3.09 0.09
N HIS A 296 42.75 2.18 0.14
CA HIS A 296 44.08 2.44 0.70
C HIS A 296 44.97 1.20 0.65
N GLY A 297 46.05 1.32 -0.13
CA GLY A 297 47.15 0.37 -0.22
C GLY A 297 48.25 1.03 -1.04
N GLY A 298 48.81 2.12 -0.51
CA GLY A 298 49.97 2.78 -1.09
C GLY A 298 51.24 1.95 -0.83
N GLN A 299 52.04 1.76 -1.88
CA GLN A 299 53.48 1.59 -1.82
C GLN A 299 54.07 2.16 -3.12
N HIS A 300 54.60 3.39 -3.03
CA HIS A 300 55.96 3.78 -3.43
C HIS A 300 56.25 5.19 -2.92
#